data_AF-A0AAD7YJ73-F1
#
_entry.id   AF-A0AAD7YJ73-F1
#
_cell.length_a   1.000
_cell.length_b   1.000
_cell.length_c   1.000
_cell.angle_alpha   90.00
_cell.angle_beta   90.00
_cell.angle_gamma   90.00
#
_symmetry.space_group_name_H-M   'P 1'
#
loop_
_entity.id
_entity.type
_entity.pdbx_description
1 polymer ?
#
loop_
_entity_poly.entity_id
_entity_poly.type
_entity_poly.pdbx_seq_one_letter_code
_entity_poly.pdbx_strand_id
1 'polypeptide(L)'
;MEGFEIRTSNSKKGKGLFATKKYDQGDVILEEDPLVSCQFAWNAAYRYLACDYCMRPLETPEQNVRRLSCKPDIVLPHSDIFEINIESITNCDQCGTLYCSEGCRQNAYVKYHRVLCHDSSDAQHPIVVLLETWKQMHYPPETTSIMLLVRILAYIQQSSDPSAAVARVKQFCHRTENEDAELVHKLLGEQFTHQMNTLREMTSHVVSGDAVQEFLTPEGFCTLMALVGTNGQGIGTSPLAMWVNSVLEVTMSDDEKQQLDLFIDKLYQYVEEESGTFLNTEGSGLFQLQSSCNHNCAPNAESTFPYGNHRVQLKALKPILPGDEICISYLDECTLQRSRHSRQKELAQNYLFVCWCERCTAESSEPDCTSEEEMSDEDIDADD
;
A
#
# COMPACT_ATOMS: atom_id res chain seq x y z
N MET A 1 -25.05 -0.94 -0.59
CA MET A 1 -24.73 -0.56 -1.98
C MET A 1 -25.31 -1.63 -2.88
N GLU A 2 -25.43 -1.39 -4.19
CA GLU A 2 -25.87 -2.49 -5.07
C GLU A 2 -24.76 -3.55 -5.13
N GLY A 3 -25.07 -4.79 -4.76
CA GLY A 3 -24.14 -5.92 -4.83
C GLY A 3 -23.38 -6.26 -3.55
N PHE A 4 -23.21 -5.33 -2.60
CA PHE A 4 -22.60 -5.60 -1.30
C PHE A 4 -23.09 -4.68 -0.16
N GLU A 5 -22.85 -5.11 1.07
CA GLU A 5 -23.15 -4.38 2.31
C GLU A 5 -22.01 -4.50 3.33
N ILE A 6 -21.87 -3.49 4.20
CA ILE A 6 -20.98 -3.54 5.36
C ILE A 6 -21.85 -3.86 6.58
N ARG A 7 -21.47 -4.88 7.34
CA ARG A 7 -22.12 -5.23 8.61
C ARG A 7 -21.10 -5.75 9.61
N THR A 8 -21.50 -5.85 10.89
CA THR A 8 -20.64 -6.50 11.89
C THR A 8 -20.55 -7.99 11.57
N SER A 9 -19.33 -8.49 11.37
CA SER A 9 -19.02 -9.90 11.10
C SER A 9 -19.18 -10.72 12.38
N ASN A 10 -18.40 -10.39 13.42
CA ASN A 10 -18.57 -10.90 14.79
C ASN A 10 -17.76 -10.03 15.78
N SER A 11 -17.81 -10.36 17.08
CA SER A 11 -17.08 -9.61 18.12
C SER A 11 -15.56 -9.60 17.92
N LYS A 12 -14.99 -10.64 17.29
CA LYS A 12 -13.54 -10.76 17.08
C LYS A 12 -13.07 -10.01 15.82
N LYS A 13 -13.80 -10.12 14.71
CA LYS A 13 -13.45 -9.51 13.42
C LYS A 13 -13.93 -8.07 13.27
N GLY A 14 -14.93 -7.63 14.03
CA GLY A 14 -15.51 -6.29 13.87
C GLY A 14 -16.35 -6.21 12.59
N LYS A 15 -16.13 -5.17 11.77
CA LYS A 15 -16.87 -4.97 10.51
C LYS A 15 -16.40 -5.97 9.44
N GLY A 16 -17.27 -6.28 8.49
CA GLY A 16 -16.97 -7.12 7.33
C GLY A 16 -17.76 -6.64 6.11
N LEU A 17 -17.22 -6.89 4.93
CA LEU A 17 -17.91 -6.71 3.66
C LEU A 17 -18.62 -8.00 3.27
N PHE A 18 -19.90 -7.93 2.87
CA PHE A 18 -20.71 -9.10 2.52
C PHE A 18 -21.41 -8.90 1.19
N ALA A 19 -21.45 -9.96 0.39
CA ALA A 19 -22.12 -9.95 -0.90
C ALA A 19 -23.64 -9.93 -0.72
N THR A 20 -24.35 -9.08 -1.47
CA THR A 20 -25.83 -9.06 -1.53
C THR A 20 -26.37 -9.65 -2.84
N LYS A 21 -25.47 -10.02 -3.76
CA LYS A 21 -25.75 -10.75 -4.99
C LYS A 21 -24.68 -11.80 -5.24
N LYS A 22 -24.90 -12.68 -6.22
CA LYS A 22 -23.87 -13.61 -6.69
C LYS A 22 -22.80 -12.86 -7.49
N TYR A 23 -21.55 -13.22 -7.28
CA TYR A 23 -20.42 -12.89 -8.14
C TYR A 23 -19.82 -14.18 -8.71
N ASP A 24 -19.53 -14.19 -10.00
CA ASP A 24 -18.76 -15.24 -10.66
C ASP A 24 -17.25 -14.91 -10.58
N GLN A 25 -16.40 -15.93 -10.81
CA GLN A 25 -14.96 -15.72 -10.84
C GLN A 25 -14.60 -14.67 -11.90
N GLY A 26 -13.81 -13.68 -11.51
CA GLY A 26 -13.38 -12.58 -12.34
C GLY A 26 -14.29 -11.36 -12.31
N ASP A 27 -15.48 -11.44 -11.70
CA ASP A 27 -16.37 -10.30 -11.56
C ASP A 27 -15.73 -9.19 -10.72
N VAL A 28 -15.98 -7.94 -11.12
CA VAL A 28 -15.64 -6.76 -10.33
C VAL A 28 -16.69 -6.56 -9.22
N ILE A 29 -16.23 -6.58 -7.98
CA ILE A 29 -17.07 -6.43 -6.78
C ILE A 29 -17.28 -4.95 -6.47
N LEU A 30 -16.19 -4.18 -6.39
CA LEU A 30 -16.22 -2.73 -6.17
C LEU A 30 -14.96 -2.08 -6.75
N GLU A 31 -15.06 -0.77 -6.98
CA GLU A 31 -13.92 0.09 -7.28
C GLU A 31 -13.95 1.32 -6.38
N GLU A 32 -12.78 1.76 -5.93
CA GLU A 32 -12.67 2.85 -4.97
C GLU A 32 -11.39 3.67 -5.19
N ASP A 33 -11.53 5.00 -5.13
CA ASP A 33 -10.37 5.90 -5.02
C ASP A 33 -10.05 6.11 -3.54
N PRO A 34 -8.77 6.23 -3.14
CA PRO A 34 -8.41 6.30 -1.74
C PRO A 34 -8.81 7.63 -1.09
N LEU A 35 -9.04 7.58 0.23
CA LEU A 35 -9.16 8.77 1.07
C LEU A 35 -7.89 9.62 0.94
N VAL A 36 -6.72 9.01 1.08
CA VAL A 36 -5.42 9.57 0.71
C VAL A 36 -4.50 8.44 0.27
N SER A 37 -3.56 8.75 -0.62
CA SER A 37 -2.49 7.84 -1.04
C SER A 37 -1.19 8.63 -1.11
N CYS A 38 -0.04 7.96 -1.05
CA CYS A 38 1.25 8.56 -1.33
C CYS A 38 2.27 7.52 -1.81
N GLN A 39 3.27 8.00 -2.54
CA GLN A 39 4.44 7.23 -2.93
C GLN A 39 5.32 6.93 -1.71
N PHE A 40 6.01 5.79 -1.75
CA PHE A 40 7.03 5.46 -0.77
C PHE A 40 8.25 6.40 -0.88
N ALA A 41 8.84 6.74 0.26
CA ALA A 41 9.94 7.71 0.34
C ALA A 41 11.19 7.21 -0.40
N TRP A 42 11.51 5.92 -0.26
CA TRP A 42 12.64 5.32 -0.97
C TRP A 42 12.39 5.24 -2.47
N ASN A 43 11.17 4.91 -2.88
CA ASN A 43 10.80 4.88 -4.30
C ASN A 43 10.98 6.24 -4.97
N ALA A 44 10.56 7.32 -4.30
CA ALA A 44 10.82 8.69 -4.75
C ALA A 44 12.33 9.02 -4.77
N ALA A 45 13.10 8.58 -3.76
CA ALA A 45 14.55 8.78 -3.71
C ALA A 45 15.31 8.08 -4.85
N TYR A 46 14.81 6.92 -5.29
CA TYR A 46 15.28 6.20 -6.49
C TYR A 46 14.71 6.75 -7.81
N ARG A 47 14.13 7.97 -7.77
CA ARG A 47 13.67 8.76 -8.91
C ARG A 47 12.54 8.12 -9.71
N TYR A 48 11.73 7.28 -9.07
CA TYR A 48 10.47 6.85 -9.66
C TYR A 48 9.54 8.07 -9.78
N LEU A 49 9.06 8.34 -10.99
CA LEU A 49 8.18 9.47 -11.25
C LEU A 49 6.72 9.01 -11.19
N ALA A 50 5.99 9.48 -10.18
CA ALA A 50 4.56 9.23 -10.01
C ALA A 50 3.77 10.54 -9.96
N CYS A 51 2.52 10.50 -10.41
CA CYS A 51 1.58 11.57 -10.16
C CYS A 51 1.32 11.66 -8.66
N ASP A 52 1.56 12.85 -8.08
CA ASP A 52 1.42 13.06 -6.63
C ASP A 52 -0.02 12.83 -6.13
N TYR A 53 -1.02 12.97 -7.01
CA TYR A 53 -2.43 12.70 -6.70
C TYR A 53 -2.80 11.22 -6.83
N CYS A 54 -2.72 10.70 -8.06
CA CYS A 54 -3.32 9.42 -8.42
C CYS A 54 -2.30 8.27 -8.49
N MET A 55 -1.04 8.50 -8.11
CA MET A 55 0.03 7.49 -8.20
C MET A 55 0.32 6.95 -9.60
N ARG A 56 -0.32 7.51 -10.64
CA ARG A 56 -0.04 7.09 -12.02
C ARG A 56 1.44 7.32 -12.35
N PRO A 57 2.12 6.33 -12.94
CA PRO A 57 3.51 6.52 -13.36
C PRO A 57 3.59 7.60 -14.43
N LEU A 58 4.67 8.38 -14.36
CA LEU A 58 4.96 9.47 -15.29
C LEU A 58 6.15 9.12 -16.20
N GLU A 59 6.46 7.84 -16.31
CA GLU A 59 7.51 7.28 -17.16
C GLU A 59 7.00 6.03 -17.89
N THR A 60 7.45 5.83 -19.12
CA THR A 60 7.15 4.64 -19.93
C THR A 60 7.75 3.37 -19.34
N PRO A 61 7.27 2.17 -19.71
CA PRO A 61 7.86 0.89 -19.29
C PRO A 61 9.33 0.79 -19.68
N GLU A 62 9.71 1.31 -20.86
CA GLU A 62 11.11 1.37 -21.29
C GLU A 62 11.96 2.28 -20.40
N GLN A 63 11.47 3.47 -20.06
CA GLN A 63 12.18 4.38 -19.14
C GLN A 63 12.33 3.74 -17.76
N ASN A 64 11.26 3.13 -17.26
CA ASN A 64 11.22 2.44 -15.98
C ASN A 64 12.25 1.31 -15.91
N VAL A 65 12.27 0.39 -16.89
CA VAL A 65 13.20 -0.75 -16.87
C VAL A 65 14.65 -0.30 -17.10
N ARG A 66 14.91 0.69 -17.97
CA ARG A 66 16.27 1.24 -18.18
C ARG A 66 16.81 1.88 -16.91
N ARG A 67 15.96 2.58 -16.14
CA ARG A 67 16.31 3.18 -14.85
C ARG A 67 16.60 2.11 -13.80
N LEU A 68 15.71 1.13 -13.64
CA LEU A 68 15.81 0.09 -12.61
C LEU A 68 16.96 -0.90 -12.86
N SER A 69 17.29 -1.18 -14.11
CA SER A 69 18.39 -2.09 -14.49
C SER A 69 19.72 -1.39 -14.76
N CYS A 70 19.76 -0.05 -14.74
CA CYS A 70 20.91 0.74 -15.21
C CYS A 70 21.39 0.38 -16.64
N LYS A 71 20.51 -0.13 -17.52
CA LYS A 71 20.84 -0.52 -18.90
C LYS A 71 20.09 0.35 -19.92
N PRO A 72 20.71 1.40 -20.49
CA PRO A 72 20.04 2.33 -21.39
C PRO A 72 19.64 1.72 -22.75
N ASP A 73 20.26 0.61 -23.14
CA ASP A 73 20.08 -0.01 -24.46
C ASP A 73 18.91 -1.01 -24.53
N ILE A 74 18.20 -1.25 -23.42
CA ILE A 74 17.03 -2.13 -23.42
C ILE A 74 15.93 -1.53 -24.29
N VAL A 75 15.36 -2.33 -25.18
CA VAL A 75 14.18 -1.98 -25.99
C VAL A 75 13.11 -3.02 -25.67
N LEU A 76 11.90 -2.56 -25.33
CA LEU A 76 10.81 -3.48 -24.99
C LEU A 76 10.06 -3.86 -26.27
N PRO A 77 9.82 -5.16 -26.52
CA PRO A 77 8.94 -5.58 -27.59
C PRO A 77 7.51 -5.08 -27.31
N HIS A 78 6.78 -4.79 -28.39
CA HIS A 78 5.40 -4.29 -28.30
C HIS A 78 5.25 -3.03 -27.42
N SER A 79 6.23 -2.12 -27.43
CA SER A 79 6.19 -0.90 -26.60
C SER A 79 5.04 0.06 -26.96
N ASP A 80 4.41 -0.13 -28.11
CA ASP A 80 3.24 0.59 -28.61
C ASP A 80 1.91 0.22 -27.92
N ILE A 81 1.84 -0.92 -27.22
CA ILE A 81 0.60 -1.34 -26.54
C ILE A 81 0.34 -0.58 -25.24
N PHE A 82 1.33 0.18 -24.76
CA PHE A 82 1.24 0.94 -23.53
C PHE A 82 1.59 2.40 -23.78
N GLU A 83 0.57 3.25 -23.86
CA GLU A 83 0.73 4.69 -24.02
C GLU A 83 0.49 5.42 -22.70
N ILE A 84 1.50 6.18 -22.25
CA ILE A 84 1.30 7.24 -21.25
C ILE A 84 1.10 8.53 -22.01
N ASN A 85 0.05 9.27 -21.63
CA ASN A 85 -0.13 10.64 -22.08
C ASN A 85 0.88 11.56 -21.37
N ILE A 86 2.11 11.61 -21.90
CA ILE A 86 3.18 12.44 -21.37
C ILE A 86 2.88 13.93 -21.61
N GLU A 87 2.13 14.26 -22.65
CA GLU A 87 1.78 15.64 -23.02
C GLU A 87 0.86 16.30 -21.99
N SER A 88 0.06 15.52 -21.25
CA SER A 88 -0.82 16.05 -20.20
C SER A 88 -0.13 16.26 -18.85
N ILE A 89 1.14 15.84 -18.72
CA ILE A 89 1.89 16.02 -17.48
C ILE A 89 2.05 17.51 -17.18
N THR A 90 1.72 17.89 -15.95
CA THR A 90 1.82 19.25 -15.44
C THR A 90 2.48 19.24 -14.07
N ASN A 91 2.78 20.41 -13.52
CA ASN A 91 3.39 20.55 -12.22
C ASN A 91 2.74 21.66 -11.37
N CYS A 92 2.99 21.63 -10.07
CA CYS A 92 2.68 22.76 -9.21
C CYS A 92 3.61 23.94 -9.54
N ASP A 93 3.03 25.12 -9.80
CA ASP A 93 3.80 26.32 -10.16
C ASP A 93 4.72 26.82 -9.03
N GLN A 94 4.47 26.39 -7.78
CA GLN A 94 5.21 26.83 -6.60
C GLN A 94 6.32 25.86 -6.21
N CYS A 95 6.03 24.57 -6.08
CA CYS A 95 6.97 23.55 -5.59
C CYS A 95 7.48 22.59 -6.67
N GLY A 96 6.94 22.64 -7.90
CA GLY A 96 7.35 21.77 -8.99
C GLY A 96 6.85 20.31 -8.92
N THR A 97 6.06 19.93 -7.90
CA THR A 97 5.47 18.59 -7.78
C THR A 97 4.71 18.19 -9.05
N LEU A 98 4.91 16.97 -9.54
CA LEU A 98 4.36 16.49 -10.81
C LEU A 98 2.97 15.85 -10.69
N TYR A 99 2.15 16.05 -11.73
CA TYR A 99 0.82 15.47 -11.87
C TYR A 99 0.60 14.99 -13.31
N CYS A 100 -0.13 13.88 -13.49
CA CYS A 100 -0.41 13.36 -14.83
C CYS A 100 -1.39 14.24 -15.64
N SER A 101 -2.10 15.16 -14.97
CA SER A 101 -3.09 16.06 -15.58
C SER A 101 -3.39 17.26 -14.68
N GLU A 102 -3.93 18.32 -15.27
CA GLU A 102 -4.44 19.48 -14.53
C GLU A 102 -5.56 19.11 -13.54
N GLY A 103 -6.40 18.13 -13.90
CA GLY A 103 -7.43 17.61 -12.98
C GLY A 103 -6.81 16.98 -11.72
N CYS A 104 -5.75 16.20 -11.86
CA CYS A 104 -5.02 15.63 -10.72
C CYS A 104 -4.35 16.72 -9.88
N ARG A 105 -3.74 17.73 -10.51
CA ARG A 105 -3.14 18.88 -9.81
C ARG A 105 -4.17 19.62 -8.97
N GLN A 106 -5.33 19.96 -9.56
CA GLN A 106 -6.39 20.66 -8.85
C GLN A 106 -7.01 19.81 -7.72
N ASN A 107 -7.20 18.52 -7.95
CA ASN A 107 -7.72 17.62 -6.93
C ASN A 107 -6.76 17.50 -5.74
N ALA A 108 -5.45 17.34 -5.98
CA ALA A 108 -4.46 17.35 -4.90
C ALA A 108 -4.45 18.70 -4.16
N TYR A 109 -4.45 19.82 -4.89
CA TYR A 109 -4.49 21.18 -4.33
C TYR A 109 -5.65 21.36 -3.34
N VAL A 110 -6.86 20.96 -3.74
CA VAL A 110 -8.04 21.03 -2.88
C VAL A 110 -7.94 20.08 -1.69
N LYS A 111 -7.42 18.86 -1.91
CA LYS A 111 -7.48 17.77 -0.93
C LYS A 111 -6.42 17.87 0.16
N TYR A 112 -5.15 18.11 -0.16
CA TYR A 112 -4.07 18.17 0.84
C TYR A 112 -2.84 19.00 0.43
N HIS A 113 -2.68 19.33 -0.86
CA HIS A 113 -1.42 19.88 -1.34
C HIS A 113 -1.19 21.34 -0.96
N ARG A 114 -2.20 22.17 -0.70
CA ARG A 114 -1.99 23.56 -0.23
C ARG A 114 -1.17 23.62 1.07
N VAL A 115 -1.48 22.76 2.02
CA VAL A 115 -0.81 22.66 3.32
C VAL A 115 0.58 22.04 3.18
N LEU A 116 0.77 21.18 2.18
CA LEU A 116 2.02 20.44 1.96
C LEU A 116 2.94 21.06 0.91
N CYS A 117 2.49 22.08 0.20
CA CYS A 117 3.26 22.76 -0.84
C CYS A 117 4.39 23.55 -0.19
N HIS A 118 5.63 23.22 -0.56
CA HIS A 118 6.84 23.82 0.00
C HIS A 118 7.95 23.86 -1.03
N ASP A 119 8.99 24.66 -0.77
CA ASP A 119 10.21 24.62 -1.58
C ASP A 119 10.97 23.33 -1.31
N SER A 120 10.95 22.38 -2.25
CA SER A 120 11.64 21.10 -2.12
C SER A 120 13.17 21.22 -2.13
N SER A 121 13.72 22.40 -2.48
CA SER A 121 15.15 22.67 -2.41
C SER A 121 15.61 23.12 -1.02
N ASP A 122 14.67 23.50 -0.14
CA ASP A 122 14.98 23.83 1.24
C ASP A 122 15.16 22.55 2.09
N ALA A 123 16.43 22.17 2.26
CA ALA A 123 16.81 21.02 3.07
C ALA A 123 16.40 21.12 4.55
N GLN A 124 16.06 22.31 5.04
CA GLN A 124 15.61 22.54 6.42
C GLN A 124 14.08 22.61 6.54
N HIS A 125 13.36 22.49 5.43
CA HIS A 125 11.91 22.48 5.48
C HIS A 125 11.40 21.28 6.31
N PRO A 126 10.41 21.47 7.21
CA PRO A 126 9.95 20.40 8.12
C PRO A 126 9.59 19.08 7.44
N ILE A 127 8.99 19.12 6.24
CA ILE A 127 8.67 17.91 5.45
C ILE A 127 9.94 17.17 5.03
N VAL A 128 10.96 17.90 4.56
CA VAL A 128 12.22 17.32 4.10
C VAL A 128 12.94 16.65 5.26
N VAL A 129 13.05 17.35 6.39
CA VAL A 129 13.69 16.79 7.60
C VAL A 129 12.94 15.55 8.09
N LEU A 130 11.60 15.58 8.13
CA LEU A 130 10.76 14.44 8.53
C LEU A 130 10.99 13.22 7.62
N LEU A 131 11.03 13.43 6.30
CA LEU A 131 11.28 12.37 5.32
C LEU A 131 12.68 11.76 5.46
N GLU A 132 13.71 12.58 5.67
CA GLU A 132 15.07 12.09 5.88
C GLU A 132 15.18 11.29 7.18
N THR A 133 14.58 11.77 8.27
CA THR A 133 14.54 11.03 9.54
C THR A 133 13.76 9.72 9.40
N TRP A 134 12.63 9.72 8.68
CA TRP A 134 11.86 8.51 8.42
C TRP A 134 12.70 7.45 7.69
N LYS A 135 13.42 7.83 6.63
CA LYS A 135 14.30 6.91 5.88
C LYS A 135 15.44 6.35 6.72
N GLN A 136 15.95 7.10 7.70
CA GLN A 136 16.97 6.60 8.63
C GLN A 136 16.42 5.58 9.63
N MET A 137 15.13 5.70 9.98
CA MET A 137 14.45 4.77 10.90
C MET A 137 13.87 3.55 10.19
N HIS A 138 13.44 3.70 8.93
CA HIS A 138 12.75 2.69 8.14
C HIS A 138 13.53 2.49 6.83
N TYR A 139 14.47 1.54 6.87
CA TYR A 139 15.22 1.11 5.69
C TYR A 139 14.34 0.20 4.81
N PRO A 140 14.57 0.12 3.48
CA PRO A 140 13.80 -0.77 2.61
C PRO A 140 13.82 -2.23 3.06
N PRO A 141 12.75 -3.01 2.77
CA PRO A 141 11.57 -2.62 1.99
C PRO A 141 10.58 -1.74 2.79
N GLU A 142 10.13 -0.64 2.17
CA GLU A 142 9.15 0.26 2.79
C GLU A 142 7.73 -0.32 2.61
N THR A 143 7.06 -0.63 3.71
CA THR A 143 5.67 -1.12 3.71
C THR A 143 4.65 -0.03 4.04
N THR A 144 5.12 1.12 4.51
CA THR A 144 4.32 2.28 4.88
C THR A 144 5.14 3.56 4.79
N SER A 145 4.49 4.71 4.61
CA SER A 145 5.15 6.01 4.54
C SER A 145 4.63 6.98 5.59
N ILE A 146 5.54 7.71 6.24
CA ILE A 146 5.19 8.83 7.13
C ILE A 146 4.32 9.87 6.43
N MET A 147 4.48 10.03 5.11
CA MET A 147 3.71 10.99 4.34
C MET A 147 2.24 10.62 4.24
N LEU A 148 1.86 9.36 4.45
CA LEU A 148 0.46 8.98 4.51
C LEU A 148 -0.21 9.63 5.73
N LEU A 149 0.45 9.61 6.90
CA LEU A 149 -0.01 10.31 8.11
C LEU A 149 -0.14 11.81 7.86
N VAL A 150 0.92 12.41 7.31
CA VAL A 150 0.97 13.84 7.00
C VAL A 150 -0.16 14.24 6.03
N ARG A 151 -0.46 13.40 5.02
CA ARG A 151 -1.57 13.63 4.09
C ARG A 151 -2.94 13.49 4.75
N ILE A 152 -3.12 12.57 5.71
CA ILE A 152 -4.37 12.49 6.50
C ILE A 152 -4.59 13.80 7.25
N LEU A 153 -3.57 14.31 7.94
CA LEU A 153 -3.67 15.55 8.71
C LEU A 153 -3.92 16.76 7.80
N ALA A 154 -3.20 16.86 6.68
CA ALA A 154 -3.43 17.91 5.68
C ALA A 154 -4.84 17.82 5.06
N TYR A 155 -5.36 16.61 4.84
CA TYR A 155 -6.72 16.38 4.37
C TYR A 155 -7.77 16.89 5.36
N ILE A 156 -7.59 16.61 6.65
CA ILE A 156 -8.49 17.13 7.70
C ILE A 156 -8.41 18.67 7.74
N GLN A 157 -7.20 19.21 7.77
CA GLN A 157 -6.95 20.66 7.91
C GLN A 157 -7.49 21.46 6.72
N GLN A 158 -7.44 20.91 5.51
CA GLN A 158 -7.93 21.56 4.30
C GLN A 158 -9.43 21.37 4.04
N SER A 159 -10.06 20.42 4.73
CA SER A 159 -11.48 20.12 4.54
C SER A 159 -12.33 21.35 4.87
N SER A 160 -13.35 21.60 4.07
CA SER A 160 -14.39 22.59 4.40
C SER A 160 -15.23 22.17 5.61
N ASP A 161 -15.20 20.88 5.95
CA ASP A 161 -15.83 20.30 7.14
C ASP A 161 -14.80 19.38 7.84
N PRO A 162 -13.95 19.92 8.72
CA PRO A 162 -12.93 19.14 9.42
C PRO A 162 -13.53 18.05 10.31
N SER A 163 -14.68 18.30 10.94
CA SER A 163 -15.34 17.31 11.79
C SER A 163 -15.78 16.08 11.00
N ALA A 164 -16.36 16.27 9.80
CA ALA A 164 -16.69 15.15 8.93
C ALA A 164 -15.44 14.44 8.37
N ALA A 165 -14.35 15.16 8.12
CA ALA A 165 -13.08 14.57 7.69
C ALA A 165 -12.47 13.68 8.79
N VAL A 166 -12.43 14.16 10.03
CA VAL A 166 -12.03 13.39 11.21
C VAL A 166 -12.91 12.16 11.37
N ALA A 167 -14.23 12.31 11.24
CA ALA A 167 -15.16 11.19 11.35
C ALA A 167 -14.93 10.12 10.26
N ARG A 168 -14.48 10.51 9.05
CA ARG A 168 -14.09 9.54 8.00
C ARG A 168 -12.79 8.83 8.35
N VAL A 169 -11.78 9.54 8.84
CA VAL A 169 -10.50 8.94 9.27
C VAL A 169 -10.72 7.97 10.43
N LYS A 170 -11.53 8.31 11.42
CA LYS A 170 -11.81 7.44 12.58
C LYS A 170 -12.63 6.17 12.24
N GLN A 171 -13.08 5.98 11.00
CA GLN A 171 -13.78 4.76 10.60
C GLN A 171 -12.84 3.58 10.35
N PHE A 172 -11.58 3.85 10.02
CA PHE A 172 -10.53 2.85 9.85
C PHE A 172 -10.18 2.19 11.19
N CYS A 173 -9.67 0.95 11.15
CA CYS A 173 -9.17 0.30 12.37
C CYS A 173 -8.02 1.12 12.93
N HIS A 174 -8.00 1.40 14.23
CA HIS A 174 -6.95 2.23 14.83
C HIS A 174 -6.59 1.73 16.24
N ARG A 175 -6.81 0.43 16.46
CA ARG A 175 -6.48 -0.24 17.73
C ARG A 175 -4.98 -0.42 17.81
N THR A 176 -4.39 -0.01 18.93
CA THR A 176 -2.96 -0.19 19.22
C THR A 176 -2.68 -1.54 19.89
N GLU A 177 -3.71 -2.13 20.51
CA GLU A 177 -3.65 -3.38 21.25
C GLU A 177 -4.92 -4.20 20.99
N ASN A 178 -4.80 -5.52 21.09
CA ASN A 178 -5.95 -6.43 21.15
C ASN A 178 -5.95 -7.17 22.49
N GLU A 179 -6.74 -6.67 23.43
CA GLU A 179 -6.88 -7.22 24.79
C GLU A 179 -7.33 -8.69 24.80
N ASP A 180 -8.15 -9.12 23.84
CA ASP A 180 -8.65 -10.51 23.76
C ASP A 180 -7.53 -11.51 23.43
N ALA A 181 -6.42 -11.05 22.84
CA ALA A 181 -5.30 -11.87 22.39
C ALA A 181 -3.95 -11.46 23.00
N GLU A 182 -3.93 -10.44 23.86
CA GLU A 182 -2.72 -9.83 24.43
C GLU A 182 -1.67 -9.43 23.37
N LEU A 183 -2.14 -9.01 22.19
CA LEU A 183 -1.27 -8.62 21.06
C LEU A 183 -1.03 -7.11 21.03
N VAL A 184 0.23 -6.73 20.83
CA VAL A 184 0.68 -5.34 20.66
C VAL A 184 1.29 -5.18 19.27
N HIS A 185 1.04 -4.04 18.63
CA HIS A 185 1.50 -3.77 17.27
C HIS A 185 3.02 -3.70 17.22
N LYS A 186 3.65 -4.38 16.24
CA LYS A 186 5.12 -4.43 16.09
C LYS A 186 5.75 -3.04 16.14
N LEU A 187 5.16 -2.07 15.43
CA LEU A 187 5.61 -0.68 15.38
C LEU A 187 5.38 0.16 16.66
N LEU A 188 4.66 -0.36 17.66
CA LEU A 188 4.26 0.38 18.87
C LEU A 188 4.84 -0.20 20.17
N GLY A 189 5.75 -1.17 20.09
CA GLY A 189 6.44 -1.72 21.27
C GLY A 189 7.25 -0.66 22.03
N GLU A 190 7.53 -0.91 23.32
CA GLU A 190 8.20 0.05 24.20
C GLU A 190 9.55 0.56 23.63
N GLN A 191 10.29 -0.29 22.93
CA GLN A 191 11.56 0.07 22.28
C GLN A 191 11.45 1.18 21.22
N PHE A 192 10.24 1.43 20.67
CA PHE A 192 9.99 2.41 19.62
C PHE A 192 9.46 3.75 20.14
N THR A 193 9.26 3.88 21.46
CA THR A 193 8.67 5.07 22.09
C THR A 193 9.44 6.35 21.77
N HIS A 194 10.77 6.29 21.72
CA HIS A 194 11.59 7.45 21.40
C HIS A 194 11.41 7.88 19.94
N GLN A 195 11.50 6.94 19.00
CA GLN A 195 11.28 7.19 17.56
C GLN A 195 9.88 7.78 17.33
N MET A 196 8.85 7.21 17.96
CA MET A 196 7.47 7.66 17.83
C MET A 196 7.29 9.11 18.30
N ASN A 197 7.90 9.48 19.42
CA ASN A 197 7.86 10.86 19.91
C ASN A 197 8.60 11.84 18.99
N THR A 198 9.76 11.45 18.47
CA THR A 198 10.51 12.24 17.50
C THR A 198 9.68 12.48 16.24
N LEU A 199 9.10 11.42 15.64
CA LEU A 199 8.25 11.53 14.46
C LEU A 199 7.01 12.39 14.72
N ARG A 200 6.39 12.26 15.90
CA ARG A 200 5.23 13.07 16.32
C ARG A 200 5.57 14.56 16.38
N GLU A 201 6.66 14.91 17.06
CA GLU A 201 7.13 16.30 17.19
C GLU A 201 7.44 16.90 15.81
N MET A 202 8.19 16.18 14.98
CA MET A 202 8.50 16.60 13.62
C MET A 202 7.23 16.76 12.76
N THR A 203 6.27 15.84 12.87
CA THR A 203 4.98 15.95 12.18
C THR A 203 4.20 17.19 12.61
N SER A 204 4.26 17.57 13.89
CA SER A 204 3.61 18.78 14.39
C SER A 204 4.19 20.09 13.83
N HIS A 205 5.46 20.06 13.38
CA HIS A 205 6.08 21.16 12.65
C HIS A 205 5.67 21.23 11.17
N VAL A 206 5.11 20.15 10.61
CA VAL A 206 4.59 20.11 9.24
C VAL A 206 3.13 20.55 9.19
N VAL A 207 2.26 19.91 9.98
CA VAL A 207 0.82 20.22 10.04
C VAL A 207 0.42 20.46 11.48
N SER A 208 -0.17 21.62 11.76
CA SER A 208 -0.74 21.97 13.06
C SER A 208 -2.07 22.69 12.89
N GLY A 209 -2.91 22.63 13.93
CA GLY A 209 -4.22 23.26 13.94
C GLY A 209 -5.20 22.54 14.87
N ASP A 210 -6.23 23.26 15.30
CA ASP A 210 -7.21 22.77 16.28
C ASP A 210 -7.89 21.46 15.84
N ALA A 211 -8.14 21.30 14.53
CA ALA A 211 -8.80 20.13 13.97
C ALA A 211 -7.94 18.86 13.96
N VAL A 212 -6.61 18.99 14.03
CA VAL A 212 -5.66 17.86 13.98
C VAL A 212 -4.94 17.62 15.30
N GLN A 213 -5.10 18.53 16.27
CA GLN A 213 -4.37 18.50 17.54
C GLN A 213 -4.55 17.19 18.30
N GLU A 214 -5.73 16.57 18.23
CA GLU A 214 -5.98 15.27 18.87
C GLU A 214 -5.09 14.14 18.33
N PHE A 215 -4.65 14.22 17.07
CA PHE A 215 -3.75 13.22 16.46
C PHE A 215 -2.27 13.49 16.76
N LEU A 216 -1.95 14.66 17.32
CA LEU A 216 -0.57 15.08 17.63
C LEU A 216 -0.23 14.92 19.13
N THR A 217 -1.17 14.43 19.94
CA THR A 217 -0.85 13.91 21.28
C THR A 217 -0.11 12.58 21.17
N PRO A 218 0.64 12.14 22.20
CA PRO A 218 1.30 10.83 22.18
C PRO A 218 0.35 9.68 21.82
N GLU A 219 -0.82 9.62 22.46
CA GLU A 219 -1.82 8.56 22.25
C GLU A 219 -2.48 8.67 20.87
N GLY A 220 -2.80 9.89 20.44
CA GLY A 220 -3.40 10.16 19.14
C GLY A 220 -2.47 9.80 17.98
N PHE A 221 -1.17 10.05 18.13
CA PHE A 221 -0.18 9.73 17.11
C PHE A 221 0.05 8.22 17.01
N CYS A 222 0.12 7.50 18.14
CA CYS A 222 0.14 6.03 18.15
C CYS A 222 -1.11 5.43 17.47
N THR A 223 -2.27 6.02 17.75
CA THR A 223 -3.55 5.63 17.13
C THR A 223 -3.52 5.85 15.61
N LEU A 224 -2.99 7.00 15.16
CA LEU A 224 -2.84 7.31 13.74
C LEU A 224 -1.82 6.37 13.07
N MET A 225 -0.76 5.97 13.78
CA MET A 225 0.20 5.02 13.27
C MET A 225 -0.39 3.61 13.13
N ALA A 226 -1.12 3.14 14.15
CA ALA A 226 -1.87 1.89 14.07
C ALA A 226 -2.88 1.92 12.91
N LEU A 227 -3.52 3.07 12.67
CA LEU A 227 -4.44 3.24 11.55
C LEU A 227 -3.75 3.01 10.21
N VAL A 228 -2.64 3.68 9.97
CA VAL A 228 -1.90 3.50 8.72
C VAL A 228 -1.33 2.08 8.61
N GLY A 229 -0.79 1.52 9.69
CA GLY A 229 -0.22 0.16 9.71
C GLY A 229 -1.25 -0.94 9.44
N THR A 230 -2.46 -0.81 9.97
CA THR A 230 -3.49 -1.87 9.87
C THR A 230 -4.43 -1.75 8.67
N ASN A 231 -4.46 -0.59 7.98
CA ASN A 231 -5.37 -0.34 6.86
C ASN A 231 -4.67 0.13 5.58
N GLY A 232 -3.36 0.37 5.62
CA GLY A 232 -2.58 0.78 4.46
C GLY A 232 -2.59 -0.32 3.40
N GLN A 233 -3.18 -0.04 2.24
CA GLN A 233 -3.13 -0.94 1.09
C GLN A 233 -2.00 -0.50 0.17
N GLY A 234 -1.06 -1.40 -0.10
CA GLY A 234 -0.03 -1.20 -1.11
C GLY A 234 -0.64 -0.95 -2.49
N ILE A 235 -0.12 0.04 -3.21
CA ILE A 235 -0.58 0.46 -4.54
C ILE A 235 0.46 0.02 -5.58
N GLY A 236 0.09 -0.97 -6.38
CA GLY A 236 0.93 -1.47 -7.46
C GLY A 236 0.66 -0.73 -8.77
N THR A 237 1.56 0.18 -9.14
CA THR A 237 1.44 1.00 -10.35
C THR A 237 2.62 0.85 -11.31
N SER A 238 3.51 -0.12 -11.12
CA SER A 238 4.69 -0.33 -11.96
C SER A 238 4.39 -0.39 -13.47
N PRO A 239 4.97 0.52 -14.30
CA PRO A 239 4.88 0.46 -15.76
C PRO A 239 5.38 -0.86 -16.34
N LEU A 240 6.46 -1.42 -15.78
CA LEU A 240 7.01 -2.70 -16.23
C LEU A 240 5.99 -3.81 -16.02
N ALA A 241 5.37 -3.90 -14.83
CA ALA A 241 4.35 -4.91 -14.54
C ALA A 241 3.12 -4.75 -15.45
N MET A 242 2.69 -3.51 -15.70
CA MET A 242 1.58 -3.24 -16.63
C MET A 242 1.90 -3.66 -18.06
N TRP A 243 3.12 -3.41 -18.52
CA TRP A 243 3.59 -3.86 -19.84
C TRP A 243 3.63 -5.39 -19.91
N VAL A 244 4.19 -6.08 -18.91
CA VAL A 244 4.21 -7.55 -18.82
C VAL A 244 2.79 -8.13 -18.95
N ASN A 245 1.84 -7.61 -18.17
CA ASN A 245 0.44 -8.07 -18.24
C ASN A 245 -0.17 -7.85 -19.63
N SER A 246 0.16 -6.72 -20.27
CA SER A 246 -0.37 -6.38 -21.60
C SER A 246 0.21 -7.26 -22.71
N VAL A 247 1.51 -7.54 -22.69
CA VAL A 247 2.15 -8.40 -23.71
C VAL A 247 1.73 -9.85 -23.60
N LEU A 248 1.40 -10.33 -22.39
CA LEU A 248 0.92 -11.71 -22.18
C LEU A 248 -0.48 -11.96 -22.79
N GLU A 249 -1.24 -10.90 -23.05
CA GLU A 249 -2.55 -10.97 -23.73
C GLU A 249 -2.44 -10.91 -25.27
N VAL A 250 -1.27 -10.56 -25.80
CA VAL A 250 -1.05 -10.48 -27.25
C VAL A 250 -1.08 -11.88 -27.87
N THR A 251 -1.80 -12.02 -28.98
CA THR A 251 -1.81 -13.28 -29.74
C THR A 251 -0.51 -13.41 -30.55
N MET A 252 0.27 -14.45 -30.27
CA MET A 252 1.57 -14.74 -30.90
C MET A 252 1.77 -16.25 -31.05
N SER A 253 2.76 -16.67 -31.85
CA SER A 253 3.10 -18.11 -31.95
C SER A 253 3.78 -18.63 -30.68
N ASP A 254 3.74 -19.93 -30.45
CA ASP A 254 4.38 -20.56 -29.27
C ASP A 254 5.88 -20.20 -29.16
N ASP A 255 6.60 -20.15 -30.29
CA ASP A 255 8.02 -19.78 -30.33
C ASP A 255 8.25 -18.30 -29.94
N GLU A 256 7.37 -17.39 -30.36
CA GLU A 256 7.45 -15.96 -30.02
C GLU A 256 7.15 -15.76 -28.54
N LYS A 257 6.15 -16.48 -28.01
CA LYS A 257 5.80 -16.46 -26.59
C LYS A 257 6.96 -16.94 -25.72
N GLN A 258 7.60 -18.05 -26.10
CA GLN A 258 8.76 -18.55 -25.36
C GLN A 258 9.92 -17.56 -25.36
N GLN A 259 10.19 -16.88 -26.49
CA GLN A 259 11.22 -15.85 -26.56
C GLN A 259 10.88 -14.63 -25.70
N LEU A 260 9.61 -14.23 -25.67
CA LEU A 260 9.13 -13.14 -24.82
C LEU A 260 9.25 -13.49 -23.34
N ASP A 261 8.85 -14.68 -22.92
CA ASP A 261 8.96 -15.15 -21.54
C ASP A 261 10.42 -15.12 -21.08
N LEU A 262 11.34 -15.67 -21.89
CA LEU A 262 12.79 -15.62 -21.60
C LEU A 262 13.33 -14.18 -21.54
N PHE A 263 12.79 -13.27 -22.34
CA PHE A 263 13.16 -11.87 -22.29
C PHE A 263 12.66 -11.20 -21.01
N ILE A 264 11.42 -11.45 -20.60
CA ILE A 264 10.82 -10.93 -19.37
C ILE A 264 11.59 -11.43 -18.14
N ASP A 265 11.90 -12.73 -18.08
CA ASP A 265 12.69 -13.32 -16.99
C ASP A 265 14.04 -12.63 -16.85
N LYS A 266 14.72 -12.41 -17.99
CA LYS A 266 16.01 -11.73 -18.04
C LYS A 266 15.92 -10.26 -17.63
N LEU A 267 14.81 -9.58 -17.95
CA LEU A 267 14.58 -8.21 -17.50
C LEU A 267 14.43 -8.14 -15.99
N TYR A 268 13.62 -9.01 -15.38
CA TYR A 268 13.46 -9.06 -13.93
C TYR A 268 14.77 -9.40 -13.23
N GLN A 269 15.57 -10.31 -13.79
CA GLN A 269 16.91 -10.60 -13.28
C GLN A 269 17.79 -9.34 -13.27
N TYR A 270 17.80 -8.56 -14.35
CA TYR A 270 18.58 -7.31 -14.41
C TYR A 270 18.09 -6.25 -13.42
N VAL A 271 16.78 -6.17 -13.19
CA VAL A 271 16.23 -5.27 -12.18
C VAL A 271 16.64 -5.74 -10.78
N GLU A 272 16.56 -7.03 -10.52
CA GLU A 272 16.91 -7.61 -9.22
C GLU A 272 18.39 -7.46 -8.88
N GLU A 273 19.28 -7.69 -9.84
CA GLU A 273 20.73 -7.53 -9.68
C GLU A 273 21.14 -6.08 -9.30
N GLU A 274 20.40 -5.07 -9.77
CA GLU A 274 20.78 -3.66 -9.64
C GLU A 274 19.97 -2.92 -8.58
N SER A 275 18.68 -3.23 -8.46
CA SER A 275 17.73 -2.56 -7.56
C SER A 275 17.27 -3.43 -6.39
N GLY A 276 17.70 -4.69 -6.32
CA GLY A 276 17.24 -5.66 -5.32
C GLY A 276 15.82 -6.16 -5.59
N THR A 277 15.18 -6.73 -4.57
CA THR A 277 13.83 -7.30 -4.70
C THR A 277 12.85 -6.26 -5.23
N PHE A 278 12.37 -6.49 -6.45
CA PHE A 278 11.42 -5.59 -7.10
C PHE A 278 10.03 -5.76 -6.50
N LEU A 279 9.66 -4.85 -5.61
CA LEU A 279 8.30 -4.79 -5.11
C LEU A 279 7.43 -4.09 -6.15
N ASN A 280 6.40 -4.79 -6.62
CA ASN A 280 5.35 -4.22 -7.49
C ASN A 280 4.44 -3.23 -6.73
N THR A 281 4.97 -2.47 -5.78
CA THR A 281 4.25 -1.59 -4.87
C THR A 281 5.02 -0.28 -4.72
N GLU A 282 4.49 0.79 -5.29
CA GLU A 282 5.19 2.09 -5.40
C GLU A 282 4.79 3.06 -4.27
N GLY A 283 3.76 2.70 -3.51
CA GLY A 283 3.21 3.49 -2.43
C GLY A 283 2.06 2.80 -1.73
N SER A 284 1.31 3.55 -0.93
CA SER A 284 0.16 3.04 -0.20
C SER A 284 -0.99 4.03 -0.16
N GLY A 285 -2.20 3.54 0.14
CA GLY A 285 -3.39 4.36 0.32
C GLY A 285 -4.39 3.77 1.30
N LEU A 286 -5.33 4.62 1.73
CA LEU A 286 -6.41 4.26 2.64
C LEU A 286 -7.74 4.21 1.89
N PHE A 287 -8.39 3.05 1.91
CA PHE A 287 -9.61 2.77 1.14
C PHE A 287 -10.74 2.38 2.09
N GLN A 288 -11.80 3.19 2.16
CA GLN A 288 -12.81 3.09 3.20
C GLN A 288 -13.66 1.82 3.06
N LEU A 289 -14.03 1.45 1.83
CA LEU A 289 -14.80 0.25 1.56
C LEU A 289 -13.91 -0.99 1.57
N GLN A 290 -12.76 -0.92 0.88
CA GLN A 290 -11.85 -2.07 0.80
C GLN A 290 -11.29 -2.47 2.17
N SER A 291 -10.99 -1.52 3.07
CA SER A 291 -10.56 -1.81 4.46
C SER A 291 -11.61 -2.53 5.31
N SER A 292 -12.86 -2.64 4.84
CA SER A 292 -13.89 -3.45 5.50
C SER A 292 -13.80 -4.94 5.14
N CYS A 293 -12.95 -5.35 4.18
CA CYS A 293 -12.73 -6.75 3.84
C CYS A 293 -11.83 -7.40 4.89
N ASN A 294 -12.31 -8.48 5.52
CA ASN A 294 -11.52 -9.23 6.50
C ASN A 294 -10.50 -10.15 5.83
N HIS A 295 -9.48 -10.53 6.59
CA HIS A 295 -8.50 -11.52 6.15
C HIS A 295 -9.08 -12.94 6.05
N ASN A 296 -8.64 -13.69 5.05
CA ASN A 296 -8.72 -15.14 5.00
C ASN A 296 -7.47 -15.69 4.27
N CYS A 297 -6.83 -16.74 4.80
CA CYS A 297 -5.67 -17.38 4.13
C CYS A 297 -6.06 -18.19 2.88
N ALA A 298 -7.35 -18.34 2.61
CA ALA A 298 -7.94 -18.85 1.37
C ALA A 298 -8.99 -17.84 0.85
N PRO A 299 -8.55 -16.64 0.41
CA PRO A 299 -9.45 -15.53 0.09
C PRO A 299 -10.40 -15.86 -1.05
N ASN A 300 -11.51 -15.12 -1.13
CA ASN A 300 -12.45 -15.20 -2.26
C ASN A 300 -12.43 -13.95 -3.15
N ALA A 301 -11.68 -12.92 -2.77
CA ALA A 301 -11.43 -11.73 -3.56
C ALA A 301 -9.97 -11.26 -3.44
N GLU A 302 -9.55 -10.42 -4.38
CA GLU A 302 -8.23 -9.78 -4.40
C GLU A 302 -8.32 -8.30 -4.74
N SER A 303 -7.40 -7.50 -4.19
CA SER A 303 -7.21 -6.10 -4.56
C SER A 303 -6.29 -6.01 -5.78
N THR A 304 -6.73 -5.33 -6.84
CA THR A 304 -5.94 -5.08 -8.05
C THR A 304 -5.95 -3.60 -8.43
N PHE A 305 -4.99 -3.17 -9.25
CA PHE A 305 -4.85 -1.78 -9.72
C PHE A 305 -4.80 -1.74 -11.26
N PRO A 306 -5.88 -2.16 -11.95
CA PRO A 306 -5.85 -2.39 -13.40
C PRO A 306 -5.66 -1.11 -14.22
N TYR A 307 -5.89 0.06 -13.62
CA TYR A 307 -5.85 1.35 -14.30
C TYR A 307 -4.49 2.06 -14.24
N GLY A 308 -3.47 1.44 -13.63
CA GLY A 308 -2.16 2.07 -13.46
C GLY A 308 -2.25 3.38 -12.67
N ASN A 309 -3.09 3.40 -11.64
CA ASN A 309 -3.25 4.51 -10.72
C ASN A 309 -3.71 3.96 -9.35
N HIS A 310 -3.96 4.84 -8.39
CA HIS A 310 -4.35 4.49 -7.03
C HIS A 310 -5.76 3.91 -6.88
N ARG A 311 -6.55 3.76 -7.96
CA ARG A 311 -7.91 3.25 -7.88
C ARG A 311 -7.87 1.74 -7.70
N VAL A 312 -8.30 1.28 -6.53
CA VAL A 312 -8.37 -0.15 -6.23
C VAL A 312 -9.60 -0.75 -6.89
N GLN A 313 -9.44 -1.95 -7.44
CA GLN A 313 -10.51 -2.81 -7.91
C GLN A 313 -10.50 -4.10 -7.10
N LEU A 314 -11.63 -4.44 -6.49
CA LEU A 314 -11.80 -5.71 -5.79
C LEU A 314 -12.41 -6.72 -6.77
N LYS A 315 -11.69 -7.81 -7.06
CA LYS A 315 -12.08 -8.83 -8.05
C LYS A 315 -12.34 -10.16 -7.37
N ALA A 316 -13.40 -10.86 -7.77
CA ALA A 316 -13.72 -12.19 -7.24
C ALA A 316 -12.74 -13.24 -7.78
N LEU A 317 -12.12 -14.02 -6.88
CA LEU A 317 -11.21 -15.13 -7.23
C LEU A 317 -11.96 -16.46 -7.46
N LYS A 318 -13.14 -16.59 -6.86
CA LYS A 318 -14.02 -17.75 -6.94
C LYS A 318 -15.47 -17.28 -6.81
N PRO A 319 -16.48 -18.10 -7.16
CA PRO A 319 -17.88 -17.72 -6.98
C PRO A 319 -18.17 -17.30 -5.53
N ILE A 320 -18.86 -16.17 -5.36
CA ILE A 320 -19.29 -15.62 -4.06
C ILE A 320 -20.82 -15.55 -4.07
N LEU A 321 -21.47 -16.18 -3.10
CA LEU A 321 -22.93 -16.21 -3.01
C LEU A 321 -23.47 -15.05 -2.16
N PRO A 322 -24.75 -14.65 -2.35
CA PRO A 322 -25.38 -13.70 -1.46
C PRO A 322 -25.30 -14.16 0.01
N GLY A 323 -24.81 -13.28 0.88
CA GLY A 323 -24.61 -13.54 2.30
C GLY A 323 -23.19 -13.95 2.67
N ASP A 324 -22.36 -14.35 1.71
CA ASP A 324 -20.94 -14.68 1.96
C ASP A 324 -20.15 -13.44 2.35
N GLU A 325 -19.19 -13.62 3.27
CA GLU A 325 -18.19 -12.60 3.60
C GLU A 325 -17.18 -12.50 2.45
N ILE A 326 -16.93 -11.28 1.99
CA ILE A 326 -15.89 -10.99 1.00
C ILE A 326 -14.59 -10.78 1.77
N CYS A 327 -13.64 -11.68 1.56
CA CYS A 327 -12.37 -11.74 2.25
C CYS A 327 -11.20 -11.67 1.28
N ILE A 328 -10.19 -10.90 1.66
CA ILE A 328 -8.92 -10.75 0.95
C ILE A 328 -7.78 -11.38 1.78
N SER A 329 -6.60 -11.52 1.18
CA SER A 329 -5.37 -11.75 1.95
C SER A 329 -4.79 -10.41 2.43
N TYR A 330 -4.25 -10.39 3.64
CA TYR A 330 -3.46 -9.28 4.19
C TYR A 330 -1.95 -9.58 4.10
N LEU A 331 -1.64 -10.79 3.64
CA LEU A 331 -0.30 -11.31 3.45
C LEU A 331 0.04 -11.23 1.98
N ASP A 332 1.29 -10.92 1.67
CA ASP A 332 1.83 -11.06 0.33
C ASP A 332 1.80 -12.52 -0.15
N GLU A 333 1.97 -12.74 -1.44
CA GLU A 333 1.87 -14.07 -2.04
C GLU A 333 2.89 -15.04 -1.44
N CYS A 334 4.14 -14.62 -1.22
CA CYS A 334 5.17 -15.47 -0.64
C CYS A 334 4.76 -15.91 0.77
N THR A 335 4.42 -14.96 1.65
CA THR A 335 4.00 -15.26 3.03
C THR A 335 2.71 -16.09 3.06
N LEU A 336 1.76 -15.85 2.15
CA LEU A 336 0.53 -16.63 2.05
C LEU A 336 0.79 -18.11 1.71
N GLN A 337 1.88 -18.42 1.01
CA GLN A 337 2.28 -19.81 0.73
C GLN A 337 3.06 -20.48 1.87
N ARG A 338 3.54 -19.72 2.87
CA ARG A 338 4.29 -20.26 4.01
C ARG A 338 3.39 -21.03 4.98
N SER A 339 4.03 -21.65 5.98
CA SER A 339 3.39 -22.45 7.03
C SER A 339 2.34 -21.66 7.81
N ARG A 340 1.42 -22.39 8.46
CA ARG A 340 0.44 -21.78 9.37
C ARG A 340 1.11 -20.88 10.41
N HIS A 341 2.23 -21.33 10.99
CA HIS A 341 2.96 -20.58 12.00
C HIS A 341 3.41 -19.21 11.47
N SER A 342 4.11 -19.18 10.33
CA SER A 342 4.65 -17.95 9.75
C SER A 342 3.53 -16.97 9.38
N ARG A 343 2.42 -17.46 8.83
CA ARG A 343 1.24 -16.63 8.54
C ARG A 343 0.61 -16.04 9.80
N GLN A 344 0.49 -16.82 10.88
CA GLN A 344 -0.09 -16.35 12.14
C GLN A 344 0.83 -15.33 12.82
N LYS A 345 2.15 -15.54 12.79
CA LYS A 345 3.15 -14.59 13.32
C LYS A 345 2.99 -13.22 12.66
N GLU A 346 2.93 -13.19 11.33
CA GLU A 346 2.77 -11.96 10.55
C GLU A 346 1.44 -11.23 10.85
N LEU A 347 0.32 -11.98 10.89
CA LEU A 347 -1.00 -11.42 11.20
C LEU A 347 -1.09 -10.90 12.64
N ALA A 348 -0.49 -11.61 13.59
CA ALA A 348 -0.49 -11.22 14.99
C ALA A 348 0.32 -9.94 15.21
N GLN A 349 1.51 -9.84 14.61
CA GLN A 349 2.44 -8.72 14.79
C GLN A 349 1.96 -7.42 14.11
N ASN A 350 1.33 -7.53 12.93
CA ASN A 350 0.97 -6.34 12.13
C ASN A 350 -0.53 -5.99 12.18
N TYR A 351 -1.40 -6.97 12.40
CA TYR A 351 -2.87 -6.76 12.35
C TYR A 351 -3.57 -7.11 13.66
N LEU A 352 -2.84 -7.57 14.67
CA LEU A 352 -3.34 -7.81 16.03
C LEU A 352 -4.48 -8.83 16.11
N PHE A 353 -4.43 -9.89 15.30
CA PHE A 353 -5.40 -10.97 15.41
C PHE A 353 -4.81 -12.33 15.05
N VAL A 354 -5.50 -13.38 15.50
CA VAL A 354 -5.22 -14.78 15.13
C VAL A 354 -6.25 -15.22 14.09
N CYS A 355 -5.79 -15.77 12.97
CA CYS A 355 -6.65 -16.25 11.91
C CYS A 355 -7.25 -17.63 12.23
N TRP A 356 -8.56 -17.75 12.11
CA TRP A 356 -9.30 -19.00 12.31
C TRP A 356 -10.02 -19.46 11.04
N CYS A 357 -9.45 -19.14 9.87
CA CYS A 357 -10.03 -19.56 8.60
C CYS A 357 -9.91 -21.08 8.37
N GLU A 358 -10.66 -21.59 7.40
CA GLU A 358 -10.69 -23.02 7.04
C GLU A 358 -9.29 -23.61 6.84
N ARG A 359 -8.39 -22.88 6.17
CA ARG A 359 -7.01 -23.29 5.94
C ARG A 359 -6.21 -23.37 7.24
N CYS A 360 -6.27 -22.34 8.08
CA CYS A 360 -5.59 -22.33 9.38
C CYS A 360 -6.13 -23.39 10.35
N THR A 361 -7.40 -23.76 10.24
CA THR A 361 -8.00 -24.85 11.02
C THR A 361 -7.56 -26.21 10.49
N ALA A 362 -7.50 -26.40 9.18
CA ALA A 362 -7.03 -27.65 8.59
C ALA A 362 -5.55 -27.93 8.91
N GLU A 363 -4.72 -26.89 8.93
CA GLU A 363 -3.28 -26.96 9.20
C GLU A 363 -2.94 -26.94 10.72
N SER A 364 -3.93 -27.01 11.63
CA SER A 364 -3.69 -26.79 13.07
C SER A 364 -2.84 -27.86 13.76
N SER A 365 -2.74 -29.05 13.16
CA SER A 365 -1.93 -30.17 13.67
C SER A 365 -0.55 -30.26 13.02
N GLU A 366 -0.25 -29.39 12.05
CA GLU A 366 1.07 -29.34 11.43
C GLU A 366 2.07 -28.75 12.43
N PRO A 367 3.32 -29.24 12.45
CA PRO A 367 4.34 -28.69 13.33
C PRO A 367 4.64 -27.24 12.96
N ASP A 368 4.86 -26.42 13.99
CA ASP A 368 5.34 -25.04 13.84
C ASP A 368 6.81 -25.07 13.40
N CYS A 369 7.06 -25.42 12.14
CA CYS A 369 8.37 -25.37 11.54
C CYS A 369 8.46 -24.13 10.67
N THR A 370 9.47 -23.31 10.95
CA THR A 370 10.05 -22.38 9.99
C THR A 370 11.08 -23.19 9.18
N SER A 371 11.06 -23.15 7.84
CA SER A 371 12.13 -23.82 7.07
C SER A 371 13.50 -23.22 7.43
N GLU A 372 14.61 -23.95 7.25
CA GLU A 372 15.96 -23.45 7.59
C GLU A 372 16.32 -22.15 6.83
N GLU A 373 15.68 -21.89 5.69
CA GLU A 373 15.77 -20.64 4.92
C GLU A 373 15.05 -19.43 5.58
N GLU A 374 14.37 -19.64 6.71
CA GLU A 374 13.53 -18.63 7.40
C GLU A 374 14.18 -18.03 8.66
N MET A 375 15.41 -18.42 9.01
CA MET A 375 16.18 -17.74 10.07
C MET A 375 16.56 -16.34 9.55
N SER A 376 15.68 -15.36 9.74
CA SER A 376 16.04 -13.95 9.56
C SER A 376 17.10 -13.56 10.60
N ASP A 377 17.93 -12.56 10.30
CA ASP A 377 18.97 -12.04 11.21
C ASP A 377 18.42 -11.64 12.61
N GLU A 378 17.10 -11.49 12.79
CA GLU A 378 16.45 -11.24 14.08
C GLU A 378 16.38 -12.48 15.02
N ASP A 379 16.51 -13.70 14.49
CA ASP A 379 16.48 -14.94 15.31
C ASP A 379 17.87 -15.35 15.82
N ILE A 380 18.94 -14.63 15.44
CA ILE A 380 20.33 -14.93 15.87
C ILE A 380 20.65 -14.32 17.25
N ASP A 381 19.93 -13.29 17.69
CA ASP A 381 20.23 -12.57 18.94
C ASP A 381 19.44 -13.08 20.17
N ALA A 382 18.66 -14.16 20.04
CA ALA A 382 17.86 -14.69 21.14
C ALA A 382 18.55 -15.80 21.96
N ASP A 383 19.71 -16.30 21.51
CA ASP A 383 20.50 -17.33 22.19
C ASP A 383 21.96 -16.87 22.36
N ASP A 384 22.21 -15.89 23.24
CA ASP A 384 23.49 -15.76 23.96
C ASP A 384 23.36 -15.02 25.31
#